data_AF-H9W8K3-F1
#
_entry.id   AF-H9W8K3-F1
#
_cell.length_a   1.000
_cell.length_b   1.000
_cell.length_c   1.000
_cell.angle_alpha   90.00
_cell.angle_beta   90.00
_cell.angle_gamma   90.00
#
_symmetry.space_group_name_H-M   'P 1'
#
loop_
_entity.id
_entity.type
_entity.pdbx_description
1 polymer ?
#
loop_
_entity_poly.entity_id
_entity_poly.type
_entity_poly.pdbx_seq_one_letter_code
_entity_poly.pdbx_strand_id
1 'polypeptide(L)'
;SKLIYLDADIQVYDNIDQLFDLPDGHFYAVMDCFCEKTWSHTRQYQIGYCQQCPDKVQWPKELGQPPSLYFNAGMFVFEPSKLTYDTLLETLRVTPPTPFAEQDFLNMFFNKVYKPIPLVHNLVLAMLWRHPENVDLDKVKVV
;
A
#
# COMPACT_ATOMS: atom_id res chain seq x y z
N SER A 1 -8.51 -16.80 10.27
CA SER A 1 -7.28 -16.57 11.08
C SER A 1 -6.40 -15.65 10.26
N LYS A 2 -5.93 -14.53 10.83
CA LYS A 2 -5.15 -13.53 10.10
C LYS A 2 -3.72 -13.48 10.61
N LEU A 3 -2.80 -13.04 9.75
CA LEU A 3 -1.43 -12.70 10.10
C LEU A 3 -1.15 -11.25 9.70
N ILE A 4 -0.22 -10.63 10.42
CA ILE A 4 0.33 -9.32 10.08
C ILE A 4 1.78 -9.56 9.66
N TYR A 5 2.11 -9.14 8.43
CA TYR A 5 3.49 -9.06 7.96
C TYR A 5 4.06 -7.68 8.29
N LEU A 6 5.32 -7.64 8.71
CA LEU A 6 6.10 -6.44 8.97
C LEU A 6 7.50 -6.64 8.40
N ASP A 7 7.99 -5.67 7.62
CA ASP A 7 9.37 -5.64 7.17
C ASP A 7 10.33 -5.53 8.36
N ALA A 8 11.58 -5.96 8.14
CA ALA A 8 12.60 -6.02 9.18
C ALA A 8 13.07 -4.64 9.67
N ASP A 9 12.79 -3.58 8.92
CA ASP A 9 13.10 -2.19 9.25
C ASP A 9 11.92 -1.42 9.86
N ILE A 10 10.80 -2.09 10.12
CA ILE A 10 9.63 -1.50 10.78
C ILE A 10 9.79 -1.46 12.30
N GLN A 11 9.33 -0.36 12.90
CA GLN A 11 9.22 -0.20 14.35
C GLN A 11 7.76 -0.02 14.80
N VAL A 12 7.32 -0.87 15.73
CA VAL A 12 5.99 -0.79 16.37
C VAL A 12 6.11 -0.08 17.72
N TYR A 13 5.40 1.03 17.85
CA TYR A 13 5.40 1.91 19.03
C TYR A 13 4.21 1.68 19.97
N ASP A 14 3.10 1.14 19.47
CA ASP A 14 1.88 0.90 20.23
C ASP A 14 1.13 -0.34 19.74
N ASN A 15 0.16 -0.82 20.52
CA ASN A 15 -0.61 -2.01 20.20
C ASN A 15 -1.40 -1.84 18.87
N ILE A 16 -1.31 -2.88 18.03
CA ILE A 16 -1.98 -2.98 16.74
C ILE A 16 -2.89 -4.21 16.63
N ASP A 17 -3.24 -4.86 17.74
CA ASP A 17 -3.99 -6.13 17.74
C ASP A 17 -5.40 -5.96 17.19
N GLN A 18 -5.97 -4.75 17.26
CA GLN A 18 -7.27 -4.44 16.65
C GLN A 18 -7.31 -4.69 15.14
N LEU A 19 -6.15 -4.80 14.48
CA LEU A 19 -6.07 -5.17 13.06
C LEU A 19 -6.51 -6.62 12.80
N PHE A 20 -6.45 -7.51 13.80
CA PHE A 20 -6.96 -8.87 13.68
C PHE A 20 -8.51 -8.92 13.61
N ASP A 21 -9.18 -7.90 14.12
CA ASP A 21 -10.64 -7.75 14.14
C ASP A 21 -11.22 -7.24 12.81
N LEU A 22 -10.37 -6.85 11.85
CA LEU A 22 -10.81 -6.42 10.51
C LEU A 22 -11.63 -7.53 9.82
N PRO A 23 -12.61 -7.21 8.96
CA PRO A 23 -13.40 -8.24 8.27
C PRO A 23 -12.55 -9.19 7.40
N ASP A 24 -12.88 -10.47 7.41
CA ASP A 24 -12.26 -11.50 6.56
C ASP A 24 -12.49 -11.23 5.05
N GLY A 25 -11.74 -11.92 4.19
CA GLY A 25 -11.85 -11.90 2.74
C GLY A 25 -11.10 -10.76 2.05
N HIS A 26 -10.18 -10.09 2.75
CA HIS A 26 -9.50 -8.89 2.28
C HIS A 26 -8.00 -8.91 2.56
N PHE A 27 -7.28 -8.11 1.77
CA PHE A 27 -5.87 -7.80 1.99
C PHE A 27 -5.78 -6.35 2.47
N TYR A 28 -5.27 -6.11 3.68
CA TYR A 28 -5.23 -4.77 4.26
C TYR A 28 -3.81 -4.23 4.28
N ALA A 29 -3.60 -3.02 3.77
CA ALA A 29 -2.30 -2.37 3.76
C ALA A 29 -2.46 -0.86 3.65
N VAL A 30 -1.46 -0.10 4.08
CA VAL A 30 -1.48 1.36 3.98
C VAL A 30 -1.18 1.79 2.54
N MET A 31 -1.93 2.78 2.04
CA MET A 31 -1.68 3.35 0.71
C MET A 31 -0.28 3.95 0.63
N ASP A 32 0.43 3.73 -0.47
CA ASP A 32 1.72 4.38 -0.74
C ASP A 32 1.52 5.85 -1.16
N CYS A 33 2.62 6.58 -1.34
CA CYS A 33 2.65 7.97 -1.80
C CYS A 33 3.35 8.09 -3.16
N PHE A 34 2.68 8.70 -4.14
CA PHE A 34 3.23 8.89 -5.48
C PHE A 34 4.11 10.15 -5.61
N CYS A 35 4.40 10.86 -4.52
CA CYS A 35 5.16 12.11 -4.56
C CYS A 35 6.69 11.91 -4.46
N GLU A 36 7.15 10.71 -4.13
CA GLU A 36 8.58 10.41 -4.02
C GLU A 36 9.24 10.20 -5.38
N LYS A 37 10.52 10.56 -5.49
CA LYS A 37 11.26 10.56 -6.78
C LYS A 37 11.38 9.17 -7.40
N THR A 38 11.27 8.10 -6.61
CA THR A 38 11.21 6.72 -7.08
C THR A 38 10.08 6.51 -8.09
N TRP A 39 8.99 7.28 -7.97
CA TRP A 39 7.84 7.26 -8.87
C TRP A 39 8.04 8.08 -10.15
N SER A 40 9.19 8.72 -10.39
CA SER A 40 9.38 9.68 -11.49
C SER A 40 9.17 9.13 -12.89
N HIS A 41 9.25 7.82 -13.04
CA HIS A 41 9.00 7.09 -14.28
C HIS A 41 7.51 6.88 -14.58
N THR A 42 6.62 7.20 -13.62
CA THR A 42 5.18 6.94 -13.72
C THR A 42 4.38 8.18 -14.13
N ARG A 43 3.20 7.94 -14.73
CA ARG A 43 2.31 9.00 -15.20
C ARG A 43 1.77 9.86 -14.05
N GLN A 44 1.37 9.23 -12.95
CA GLN A 44 0.85 9.90 -11.76
C GLN A 44 1.85 10.92 -11.20
N TYR A 45 3.13 10.55 -11.11
CA TYR A 45 4.18 11.47 -10.67
C TYR A 45 4.34 12.64 -11.64
N GLN A 46 4.42 12.36 -12.95
CA GLN A 46 4.64 13.38 -13.99
C GLN A 46 3.56 14.47 -14.01
N ILE A 47 2.30 14.11 -13.71
CA ILE A 47 1.19 15.05 -13.67
C ILE A 47 0.97 15.66 -12.29
N GLY A 48 1.70 15.20 -11.26
CA GLY A 48 1.54 15.62 -9.88
C GLY A 48 0.32 15.04 -9.15
N TYR A 49 -0.28 13.97 -9.68
CA TYR A 49 -1.39 13.25 -9.04
C TYR A 49 -0.87 12.37 -7.90
N CYS A 50 -1.52 12.43 -6.74
CA CYS A 50 -1.24 11.54 -5.61
C CYS A 50 -2.53 11.05 -4.96
N GLN A 51 -2.63 9.74 -4.73
CA GLN A 51 -3.78 9.09 -4.08
C GLN A 51 -3.99 9.50 -2.61
N GLN A 52 -2.97 10.08 -1.97
CA GLN A 52 -3.06 10.64 -0.61
C GLN A 52 -3.78 11.99 -0.57
N CYS A 53 -3.88 12.69 -1.70
CA CYS A 53 -4.56 13.97 -1.84
C CYS A 53 -5.21 14.11 -3.22
N PRO A 54 -6.15 13.23 -3.60
CA PRO A 54 -6.70 13.17 -4.96
C PRO A 54 -7.40 14.48 -5.36
N ASP A 55 -7.80 15.30 -4.40
CA ASP A 55 -8.45 16.59 -4.65
C ASP A 55 -7.50 17.72 -5.06
N LYS A 56 -6.21 17.60 -4.73
CA LYS A 56 -5.20 18.63 -5.05
C LYS A 56 -4.88 18.68 -6.54
N VAL A 57 -4.78 17.50 -7.15
CA VAL A 57 -4.62 17.32 -8.60
C VAL A 57 -5.55 16.18 -8.99
N GLN A 58 -6.66 16.51 -9.64
CA GLN A 58 -7.63 15.54 -10.11
C GLN A 58 -7.06 14.74 -11.28
N TRP A 59 -7.41 13.45 -11.38
CA TRP A 59 -6.99 12.62 -12.51
C TRP A 59 -7.61 13.14 -13.83
N PRO A 60 -6.80 13.46 -14.86
CA PRO A 60 -7.31 13.97 -16.12
C PRO A 60 -8.22 12.96 -16.83
N LYS A 61 -9.42 13.40 -17.26
CA LYS A 61 -10.41 12.52 -17.91
C LYS A 61 -9.89 11.92 -19.22
N GLU A 62 -8.99 12.63 -19.90
CA GLU A 62 -8.36 12.24 -21.16
C GLU A 62 -7.43 11.02 -20.97
N LEU A 63 -7.01 10.74 -19.72
CA LEU A 63 -6.22 9.57 -19.36
C LEU A 63 -7.08 8.37 -18.93
N GLY A 64 -8.41 8.48 -19.03
CA GLY A 64 -9.34 7.42 -18.66
C GLY A 64 -9.57 7.36 -17.14
N GLN A 65 -9.70 6.14 -16.61
CA GLN A 65 -9.90 5.93 -15.18
C GLN A 65 -8.59 6.18 -14.41
N PRO A 66 -8.67 6.69 -13.17
CA PRO A 66 -7.50 6.77 -12.31
C PRO A 66 -6.88 5.39 -12.07
N PRO A 67 -5.59 5.32 -11.73
CA PRO A 67 -4.97 4.06 -11.34
C PRO A 67 -5.72 3.47 -10.13
N SER A 68 -5.70 2.14 -10.03
CA SER A 68 -6.18 1.48 -8.80
C SER A 68 -5.37 1.97 -7.60
N LEU A 69 -5.99 1.94 -6.42
CA LEU A 69 -5.27 2.24 -5.19
C LEU A 69 -4.06 1.30 -5.06
N TYR A 70 -2.94 1.88 -4.63
CA TYR A 70 -1.67 1.19 -4.56
C TYR A 70 -1.13 1.23 -3.14
N PHE A 71 -0.77 0.10 -2.55
CA PHE A 71 -0.27 0.03 -1.17
C PHE A 71 1.24 -0.09 -1.07
N ASN A 72 1.78 0.33 0.07
CA ASN A 72 3.13 -0.01 0.48
C ASN A 72 3.16 -1.45 1.03
N ALA A 73 4.11 -2.27 0.59
CA ALA A 73 4.17 -3.69 0.94
C ALA A 73 4.93 -4.00 2.25
N GLY A 74 5.49 -3.01 2.93
CA GLY A 74 6.26 -3.26 4.15
C GLY A 74 5.40 -3.72 5.34
N MET A 75 4.11 -3.41 5.32
CA MET A 75 3.16 -3.92 6.31
C MET A 75 1.80 -4.21 5.68
N PHE A 76 1.28 -5.41 5.97
CA PHE A 76 -0.06 -5.80 5.56
C PHE A 76 -0.66 -6.89 6.45
N VAL A 77 -1.99 -6.95 6.47
CA VAL A 77 -2.79 -7.98 7.12
C VAL A 77 -3.42 -8.88 6.07
N PHE A 78 -3.29 -10.19 6.24
CA PHE A 78 -3.80 -11.18 5.29
C PHE A 78 -4.24 -12.47 5.98
N GLU A 79 -4.98 -13.30 5.24
CA GLU A 79 -5.36 -14.64 5.67
C GLU A 79 -4.48 -15.69 4.98
N PRO A 80 -3.72 -16.51 5.74
CA PRO A 80 -2.93 -17.58 5.17
C PRO A 80 -3.82 -18.59 4.44
N SER A 81 -3.47 -18.90 3.20
CA SER A 81 -4.22 -19.82 2.35
C SER A 81 -3.26 -20.57 1.44
N LYS A 82 -3.32 -21.90 1.46
CA LYS A 82 -2.52 -22.75 0.57
C LYS A 82 -2.83 -22.43 -0.89
N LEU A 83 -4.11 -22.25 -1.22
CA LEU A 83 -4.54 -21.88 -2.57
C LEU A 83 -3.90 -20.56 -3.00
N THR A 84 -3.99 -19.52 -2.16
CA THR A 84 -3.38 -18.22 -2.45
C THR A 84 -1.87 -18.33 -2.63
N TYR A 85 -1.19 -19.12 -1.80
CA TYR A 85 0.25 -19.39 -1.94
C TYR A 85 0.60 -20.07 -3.28
N ASP A 86 -0.09 -21.15 -3.64
CA ASP A 86 0.16 -21.87 -4.89
C ASP A 86 -0.08 -20.94 -6.10
N THR A 87 -1.17 -20.17 -6.07
CA THR A 87 -1.52 -19.21 -7.14
C THR A 87 -0.54 -18.05 -7.22
N LEU A 88 -0.03 -17.53 -6.10
CA LEU A 88 1.04 -16.53 -6.09
C LEU A 88 2.29 -17.06 -6.80
N LEU A 89 2.72 -18.30 -6.50
CA LEU A 89 3.90 -18.89 -7.15
C LEU A 89 3.70 -19.14 -8.64
N GLU A 90 2.53 -19.62 -9.05
CA GLU A 90 2.20 -19.80 -10.47
C GLU A 90 2.17 -18.47 -11.23
N THR A 91 1.55 -17.44 -10.62
CA THR A 91 1.47 -16.10 -11.21
C THR A 91 2.86 -15.46 -11.30
N LEU A 92 3.71 -15.63 -10.29
CA LEU A 92 5.06 -15.08 -10.25
C LEU A 92 5.91 -15.60 -11.42
N ARG A 93 5.79 -16.88 -11.78
CA ARG A 93 6.57 -17.50 -12.88
C ARG A 93 6.34 -16.85 -14.24
N VAL A 94 5.17 -16.27 -14.46
CA VAL A 94 4.78 -15.63 -15.73
C VAL A 94 4.74 -14.11 -15.64
N THR A 95 4.95 -13.54 -14.46
CA THR A 95 4.94 -12.08 -14.25
C THR A 95 6.33 -11.51 -14.56
N PRO A 96 6.43 -10.55 -15.50
CA PRO A 96 7.69 -9.86 -15.76
C PRO A 96 8.16 -9.09 -14.52
N PRO A 97 9.48 -9.00 -14.25
CA PRO A 97 10.00 -8.15 -13.19
C PRO A 97 9.61 -6.69 -13.37
N THR A 98 9.33 -6.01 -12.27
CA THR A 98 8.96 -4.59 -12.24
C THR A 98 9.87 -3.81 -11.27
N PRO A 99 9.87 -2.46 -11.32
CA PRO A 99 10.76 -1.64 -10.50
C PRO A 99 10.60 -1.81 -8.98
N PHE A 100 9.38 -2.08 -8.49
CA PHE A 100 9.10 -2.29 -7.05
C PHE A 100 8.80 -3.76 -6.73
N ALA A 101 9.61 -4.68 -7.28
CA ALA A 101 9.70 -6.09 -6.90
C ALA A 101 8.38 -6.74 -6.39
N GLU A 102 8.32 -7.13 -5.12
CA GLU A 102 7.15 -7.76 -4.51
C GLU A 102 5.98 -6.78 -4.33
N GLN A 103 6.24 -5.50 -4.08
CA GLN A 103 5.18 -4.51 -3.90
C GLN A 103 4.30 -4.37 -5.15
N ASP A 104 4.89 -4.24 -6.33
CA ASP A 104 4.15 -4.21 -7.60
C ASP A 104 3.38 -5.51 -7.83
N PHE A 105 4.03 -6.65 -7.56
CA PHE A 105 3.44 -7.97 -7.74
C PHE A 105 2.23 -8.18 -6.84
N LEU A 106 2.33 -7.83 -5.56
CA LEU A 106 1.26 -7.94 -4.58
C LEU A 106 0.12 -6.97 -4.89
N ASN A 107 0.42 -5.74 -5.33
CA ASN A 107 -0.59 -4.77 -5.76
C ASN A 107 -1.39 -5.28 -6.97
N MET A 108 -0.72 -5.89 -7.95
CA MET A 108 -1.38 -6.54 -9.08
C MET A 108 -2.24 -7.72 -8.61
N PHE A 109 -1.70 -8.61 -7.79
CA PHE A 109 -2.36 -9.84 -7.38
C PHE A 109 -3.58 -9.60 -6.47
N PHE A 110 -3.45 -8.74 -5.47
CA PHE A 110 -4.48 -8.49 -4.47
C PHE A 110 -5.43 -7.33 -4.82
N ASN A 111 -5.31 -6.73 -6.01
CA ASN A 111 -6.09 -5.56 -6.46
C ASN A 111 -7.60 -5.64 -6.15
N LYS A 112 -8.21 -6.83 -6.30
CA LYS A 112 -9.65 -7.02 -6.14
C LYS A 112 -10.13 -7.13 -4.70
N VAL A 113 -9.23 -7.47 -3.78
CA VAL A 113 -9.54 -7.70 -2.37
C VAL A 113 -8.82 -6.72 -1.44
N TYR A 114 -7.99 -5.85 -2.02
CA TYR A 114 -7.27 -4.82 -1.28
C TYR A 114 -8.22 -3.82 -0.63
N LYS A 115 -7.96 -3.51 0.64
CA LYS A 115 -8.60 -2.42 1.39
C LYS A 115 -7.57 -1.58 2.12
N PRO A 116 -7.57 -0.25 1.94
CA PRO A 116 -6.65 0.62 2.64
C PRO A 116 -6.94 0.64 4.14
N ILE A 117 -5.88 0.68 4.95
CA ILE A 117 -5.94 0.99 6.38
C ILE A 117 -5.25 2.33 6.67
N PRO A 118 -5.54 2.98 7.82
CA PRO A 118 -4.96 4.28 8.17
C PRO A 118 -3.43 4.30 8.20
N LEU A 119 -2.85 5.45 7.81
CA LEU A 119 -1.40 5.68 7.76
C LEU A 119 -0.66 5.38 9.07
N VAL A 120 -1.34 5.50 10.20
CA VAL A 120 -0.76 5.23 11.53
C VAL A 120 -0.29 3.77 11.72
N HIS A 121 -0.69 2.86 10.82
CA HIS A 121 -0.31 1.44 10.86
C HIS A 121 0.88 1.08 9.96
N ASN A 122 1.41 2.02 9.17
CA ASN A 122 2.64 1.90 8.40
C ASN A 122 3.02 3.29 7.87
N LEU A 123 3.62 4.13 8.72
CA LEU A 123 3.98 5.49 8.35
C LEU A 123 5.35 5.53 7.68
N VAL A 124 5.37 5.53 6.35
CA VAL A 124 6.58 5.89 5.60
C VAL A 124 6.97 7.34 5.94
N LEU A 125 8.18 7.54 6.48
CA LEU A 125 8.65 8.85 6.98
C LEU A 125 8.49 10.00 5.97
N ALA A 126 8.54 9.71 4.67
CA ALA A 126 8.34 10.72 3.63
C ALA A 126 6.98 11.44 3.71
N MET A 127 5.97 10.81 4.30
CA MET A 127 4.68 11.43 4.55
C MET A 127 4.78 12.70 5.40
N LEU A 128 5.78 12.81 6.28
CA LEU A 128 5.97 13.98 7.15
C LEU A 128 6.20 15.29 6.39
N TRP A 129 6.81 15.23 5.19
CA TRP A 129 7.07 16.41 4.37
C TRP A 129 6.27 16.44 3.06
N ARG A 130 5.72 15.31 2.61
CA ARG A 130 4.88 15.26 1.40
C ARG A 130 3.42 15.55 1.68
N HIS A 131 2.91 15.03 2.79
CA HIS A 131 1.51 15.12 3.20
C HIS A 131 1.40 15.34 4.71
N PRO A 132 2.01 16.40 5.28
CA PRO A 132 1.90 16.69 6.71
C PRO A 132 0.45 16.84 7.18
N GLU A 133 -0.46 17.24 6.29
CA GLU A 133 -1.91 17.32 6.56
C GLU A 133 -2.55 15.97 6.90
N ASN A 134 -1.93 14.86 6.49
CA ASN A 134 -2.43 13.51 6.72
C ASN A 134 -1.78 12.81 7.92
N VAL A 135 -0.84 13.48 8.62
CA VAL A 135 -0.08 12.87 9.71
C VAL A 135 -0.40 13.54 11.05
N ASP A 136 -0.90 12.73 11.98
CA ASP A 136 -1.02 13.08 13.39
C ASP A 136 0.01 12.24 14.18
N LEU A 137 1.15 12.85 14.50
CA LEU A 137 2.31 12.16 15.08
C LEU A 137 1.98 11.45 16.40
N ASP A 138 1.08 12.00 17.21
CA ASP A 138 0.72 11.43 18.51
C ASP A 138 -0.12 10.14 18.37
N LYS A 139 -0.63 9.84 17.17
CA LYS A 139 -1.42 8.64 16.87
C LYS A 139 -0.66 7.56 16.11
N VAL A 140 0.57 7.84 15.67
CA VAL A 140 1.37 6.90 14.88
C VAL A 140 1.72 5.69 15.73
N LYS A 141 1.45 4.49 15.20
CA LYS A 141 1.71 3.22 15.90
C LYS A 141 2.84 2.43 15.26
N VAL A 142 3.05 2.57 13.96
CA VAL A 142 4.03 1.81 13.18
C VAL A 142 4.71 2.76 12.20
N VAL A 143 6.03 2.72 12.16
CA VAL A 143 6.90 3.51 11.27
C VAL A 143 7.81 2.58 10.51
#